data_AF-D7CW72-F1
#
_entry.id   AF-D7CW72-F1
#
_cell.length_a   1.000
_cell.length_b   1.000
_cell.length_c   1.000
_cell.angle_alpha   90.00
_cell.angle_beta   90.00
_cell.angle_gamma   90.00
#
_symmetry.space_group_name_H-M   'P 1'
#
loop_
_entity.id
_entity.type
_entity.pdbx_description
1 polymer ?
#
loop_
_entity_poly.entity_id
_entity_poly.type
_entity_poly.pdbx_seq_one_letter_code
_entity_poly.pdbx_strand_id
1 'polypeptide(L)'
;MNESALYVRAHRGLLLALLALLAPAGALAQGSACSRLPSSSPGGLGGFDYGPYYSCMAELSGEAQHGWWNSLTPRQQQLSRGVSALQAQHFGATGAPIPLTEQNLLLVMQLLGAEVSEAPFVWERMSYISQTYSVLGEVDDYLEQIKRQFGIP
;
A
#
# COMPACT_ATOMS: atom_id res chain seq x y z
N MET A 1 10.62 -38.97 9.35
CA MET A 1 11.26 -37.65 9.65
C MET A 1 10.71 -36.66 8.64
N ASN A 2 10.00 -35.61 9.11
CA ASN A 2 9.17 -34.74 8.26
C ASN A 2 10.02 -33.74 7.46
N GLU A 3 10.02 -33.88 6.13
CA GLU A 3 10.74 -33.02 5.18
C GLU A 3 10.24 -31.56 5.17
N SER A 4 9.04 -31.30 5.69
CA SER A 4 8.42 -29.97 5.76
C SER A 4 9.13 -29.00 6.72
N ALA A 5 9.87 -29.50 7.72
CA ALA A 5 10.54 -28.66 8.72
C ALA A 5 11.85 -28.04 8.20
N LEU A 6 12.48 -28.65 7.20
CA LEU A 6 13.71 -28.14 6.57
C LEU A 6 13.42 -27.00 5.59
N TYR A 7 12.27 -27.04 4.90
CA TYR A 7 11.88 -26.02 3.92
C TYR A 7 11.60 -24.65 4.58
N VAL A 8 10.97 -24.66 5.77
CA VAL A 8 10.62 -23.42 6.52
C VAL A 8 11.86 -22.71 7.07
N ARG A 9 12.95 -23.44 7.36
CA ARG A 9 14.21 -22.83 7.82
C ARG A 9 15.00 -22.18 6.68
N ALA A 10 14.98 -22.75 5.48
CA ALA A 10 15.68 -22.18 4.33
C ALA A 10 15.04 -20.86 3.84
N HIS A 11 13.71 -20.73 3.94
CA HIS A 11 13.00 -19.55 3.44
C HIS A 11 13.00 -18.35 4.41
N ARG A 12 13.16 -18.57 5.71
CA ARG A 12 13.30 -17.47 6.69
C ARG A 12 14.60 -16.68 6.53
N GLY A 13 15.69 -17.33 6.12
CA GLY A 13 16.97 -16.66 5.86
C GLY A 13 16.91 -15.74 4.64
N LEU A 14 16.24 -16.19 3.57
CA LEU A 14 16.08 -15.41 2.34
C LEU A 14 15.17 -14.20 2.54
N LEU A 15 14.10 -14.33 3.33
CA LEU A 15 13.19 -13.22 3.62
C LEU A 15 13.84 -12.12 4.47
N LEU A 16 14.70 -12.49 5.43
CA LEU A 16 15.45 -11.53 6.25
C LEU A 16 16.56 -10.84 5.44
N ALA A 17 17.17 -11.53 4.48
CA ALA A 17 18.13 -10.94 3.55
C ALA A 17 17.47 -9.96 2.56
N LEU A 18 16.25 -10.26 2.08
CA LEU A 18 15.46 -9.34 1.24
C LEU A 18 14.96 -8.12 2.02
N LEU A 19 14.60 -8.28 3.29
CA LEU A 19 14.25 -7.15 4.17
C LEU A 19 15.45 -6.24 4.49
N ALA A 20 16.67 -6.80 4.53
CA ALA A 20 17.90 -6.02 4.69
C ALA A 20 18.30 -5.26 3.41
N LEU A 21 17.91 -5.75 2.22
CA LEU A 21 18.07 -5.05 0.94
C LEU A 21 17.01 -3.98 0.69
N LEU A 22 15.92 -3.98 1.47
CA LEU A 22 14.89 -2.94 1.51
C LEU A 22 15.10 -1.95 2.66
N ALA A 23 16.14 -2.13 3.50
CA ALA A 23 16.55 -1.10 4.43
C ALA A 23 17.19 0.05 3.62
N PRO A 24 16.76 1.30 3.78
CA PRO A 24 17.29 2.41 3.02
C PRO A 24 18.75 2.64 3.39
N ALA A 25 19.66 2.14 2.55
CA ALA A 25 21.03 2.62 2.47
C ALA A 25 21.00 4.02 1.86
N GLY A 26 20.66 5.01 2.67
CA GLY A 26 20.37 6.35 2.17
C GLY A 26 20.25 7.42 3.25
N ALA A 27 20.99 7.30 4.37
CA ALA A 27 21.32 8.47 5.20
C ALA A 27 22.46 9.26 4.52
N LEU A 28 22.22 9.74 3.31
CA LEU A 28 22.95 10.85 2.72
C LEU A 28 21.94 11.98 2.64
N ALA A 29 22.31 13.14 3.14
CA ALA A 29 21.52 14.37 3.18
C ALA A 29 21.06 14.78 1.77
N GLN A 30 20.01 14.12 1.27
CA GLN A 30 19.18 14.62 0.19
C GLN A 30 18.17 15.52 0.87
N GLY A 31 18.28 16.83 0.67
CA GLY A 31 17.20 17.75 1.06
C GLY A 31 15.89 17.20 0.50
N SER A 32 14.88 17.06 1.39
CA SER A 32 13.58 16.47 1.10
C SER A 32 13.04 17.02 -0.21
N ALA A 33 12.33 16.23 -1.00
CA ALA A 33 11.70 16.71 -2.22
C ALA A 33 10.78 17.91 -1.93
N CYS A 34 10.22 17.96 -0.72
CA CYS A 34 9.46 19.11 -0.21
C CYS A 34 10.28 20.38 0.02
N SER A 35 11.56 20.27 0.38
CA SER A 35 12.46 21.43 0.52
C SER A 35 12.83 22.08 -0.83
N ARG A 36 12.50 21.42 -1.95
CA ARG A 36 12.73 21.91 -3.33
C ARG A 36 11.48 22.49 -3.97
N LEU A 37 10.35 22.53 -3.27
CA LEU A 37 9.16 23.21 -3.77
C LEU A 37 9.46 24.71 -3.89
N PRO A 38 9.32 25.32 -5.08
CA PRO A 38 9.52 26.76 -5.21
C PRO A 38 8.52 27.50 -4.31
N SER A 39 9.02 28.41 -3.48
CA SER A 39 8.21 29.20 -2.52
C SER A 39 7.32 30.25 -3.19
N SER A 40 7.35 30.36 -4.51
CA SER A 40 6.63 31.36 -5.30
C SER A 40 5.84 30.69 -6.42
N SER A 41 4.53 30.94 -6.46
CA SER A 41 3.68 30.65 -7.63
C SER A 41 4.28 31.34 -8.86
N PRO A 42 4.66 30.61 -9.93
CA PRO A 42 5.07 31.25 -11.15
C PRO A 42 3.83 31.60 -11.95
N GLY A 43 3.54 32.90 -12.04
CA GLY A 43 2.78 33.42 -13.16
C GLY A 43 3.61 33.24 -14.43
N GLY A 44 3.20 32.34 -15.32
CA GLY A 44 3.86 32.14 -16.60
C GLY A 44 3.39 30.85 -17.30
N LEU A 45 2.78 31.00 -18.47
CA LEU A 45 2.21 29.95 -19.30
C LEU A 45 3.29 29.10 -20.00
N GLY A 46 4.09 28.35 -19.25
CA GLY A 46 5.09 27.43 -19.79
C GLY A 46 5.25 26.20 -18.91
N GLY A 47 4.80 25.04 -19.42
CA GLY A 47 5.06 23.67 -18.94
C GLY A 47 5.35 23.53 -17.44
N PHE A 48 4.31 23.29 -16.63
CA PHE A 48 4.49 22.93 -15.23
C PHE A 48 5.21 21.58 -15.13
N ASP A 49 6.46 21.60 -14.66
CA ASP A 49 7.14 20.40 -14.16
C ASP A 49 6.55 20.06 -12.79
N TYR A 50 5.54 19.21 -12.79
CA TYR A 50 4.91 18.71 -11.57
C TYR A 50 5.76 17.62 -10.87
N GLY A 51 6.90 17.20 -11.44
CA GLY A 51 7.75 16.15 -10.89
C GLY A 51 8.16 16.37 -9.43
N PRO A 52 8.66 17.58 -9.06
CA PRO A 52 8.99 17.90 -7.67
C PRO A 52 7.78 17.92 -6.74
N TYR A 53 6.62 18.37 -7.25
CA TYR A 53 5.37 18.41 -6.46
C TYR A 53 4.87 17.01 -6.12
N TYR A 54 4.75 16.12 -7.11
CA TYR A 54 4.34 14.75 -6.88
C TYR A 54 5.33 13.99 -5.99
N SER A 55 6.64 14.23 -6.15
CA SER A 55 7.67 13.63 -5.30
C SER A 55 7.55 14.07 -3.84
N CYS A 56 7.28 15.35 -3.57
CA CYS A 56 7.03 15.83 -2.21
C CYS A 56 5.75 15.23 -1.60
N MET A 57 4.66 15.15 -2.37
CA MET A 57 3.42 14.53 -1.89
C MET A 57 3.61 13.03 -1.59
N ALA A 58 4.40 12.33 -2.39
CA ALA A 58 4.77 10.94 -2.14
C ALA A 58 5.60 10.77 -0.84
N GLU A 59 6.55 11.68 -0.59
CA GLU A 59 7.36 11.69 0.64
C GLU A 59 6.49 11.97 1.88
N LEU A 60 5.66 13.03 1.84
CA LEU A 60 4.75 13.39 2.94
C LEU A 60 3.71 12.28 3.21
N SER A 61 3.18 11.66 2.16
CA SER A 61 2.24 10.54 2.32
C SER A 61 2.93 9.30 2.90
N GLY A 62 4.18 9.02 2.51
CA GLY A 62 5.01 7.96 3.09
C GLY A 62 5.29 8.19 4.58
N GLU A 63 5.70 9.39 4.97
CA GLU A 63 5.93 9.75 6.38
C GLU A 63 4.64 9.69 7.21
N ALA A 64 3.53 10.22 6.67
CA ALA A 64 2.24 10.17 7.35
C ALA A 64 1.73 8.73 7.52
N GLN A 65 1.87 7.88 6.49
CA GLN A 65 1.52 6.47 6.58
C GLN A 65 2.41 5.71 7.57
N HIS A 66 3.71 6.02 7.60
CA HIS A 66 4.65 5.41 8.54
C HIS A 66 4.35 5.83 9.99
N GLY A 67 4.08 7.12 10.21
CA GLY A 67 3.68 7.65 11.51
C GLY A 67 2.35 7.05 12.01
N TRP A 68 1.36 6.95 11.12
CA TRP A 68 0.09 6.30 11.41
C TRP A 68 0.26 4.81 11.70
N TRP A 69 1.11 4.10 10.94
CA TRP A 69 1.38 2.68 11.20
C TRP A 69 2.00 2.44 12.59
N ASN A 70 2.93 3.31 12.99
CA ASN A 70 3.62 3.21 14.27
C ASN A 70 2.74 3.61 15.47
N SER A 71 1.63 4.33 15.26
CA SER A 71 0.68 4.67 16.32
C SER A 71 -0.32 3.55 16.62
N LEU A 72 -0.42 2.54 15.74
CA LEU A 72 -1.31 1.40 15.92
C LEU A 72 -0.86 0.49 17.07
N THR A 73 -1.82 0.03 17.87
CA THR A 73 -1.59 -1.04 18.84
C THR A 73 -1.17 -2.35 18.14
N PRO A 74 -0.50 -3.29 18.82
CA PRO A 74 -0.16 -4.59 18.25
C PRO A 74 -1.37 -5.34 17.66
N ARG A 75 -2.53 -5.21 18.32
CA ARG A 75 -3.79 -5.80 17.87
C ARG A 75 -4.29 -5.15 16.57
N GLN A 76 -4.29 -3.82 16.50
CA GLN A 76 -4.65 -3.09 15.27
C GLN A 76 -3.68 -3.40 14.11
N GLN A 77 -2.38 -3.56 14.37
CA GLN A 77 -1.44 -3.98 13.34
C GLN A 77 -1.74 -5.39 12.83
N GLN A 78 -2.10 -6.33 13.72
CA GLN A 78 -2.52 -7.67 13.32
C GLN A 78 -3.77 -7.63 12.43
N LEU A 79 -4.80 -6.90 12.86
CA LEU A 79 -6.03 -6.72 12.08
C LEU A 79 -5.75 -6.06 10.72
N SER A 80 -4.95 -5.00 10.70
CA SER A 80 -4.55 -4.31 9.48
C SER A 80 -3.89 -5.24 8.46
N ARG A 81 -2.92 -6.06 8.90
CA ARG A 81 -2.30 -7.09 8.05
C ARG A 81 -3.31 -8.13 7.57
N GLY A 82 -4.21 -8.56 8.45
CA GLY A 82 -5.26 -9.51 8.12
C GLY A 82 -6.23 -8.99 7.06
N VAL A 83 -6.70 -7.75 7.19
CA VAL A 83 -7.57 -7.10 6.19
C VAL A 83 -6.84 -6.99 4.85
N SER A 84 -5.57 -6.55 4.83
CA SER A 84 -4.76 -6.51 3.61
C SER A 84 -4.60 -7.87 2.95
N ALA A 85 -4.36 -8.93 3.72
CA ALA A 85 -4.23 -10.29 3.19
C ALA A 85 -5.54 -10.80 2.57
N LEU A 86 -6.67 -10.58 3.24
CA LEU A 86 -8.00 -10.96 2.72
C LEU A 86 -8.35 -10.18 1.44
N GLN A 87 -8.10 -8.87 1.42
CA GLN A 87 -8.31 -8.04 0.24
C GLN A 87 -7.43 -8.50 -0.94
N ALA A 88 -6.13 -8.72 -0.71
CA ALA A 88 -5.22 -9.17 -1.76
C ALA A 88 -5.62 -10.55 -2.30
N GLN A 89 -6.03 -11.47 -1.43
CA GLN A 89 -6.52 -12.80 -1.84
C GLN A 89 -7.80 -12.69 -2.68
N HIS A 90 -8.76 -11.87 -2.26
CA HIS A 90 -10.00 -11.66 -3.00
C HIS A 90 -9.73 -11.02 -4.36
N PHE A 91 -8.95 -9.93 -4.40
CA PHE A 91 -8.57 -9.24 -5.63
C PHE A 91 -7.83 -10.17 -6.60
N GLY A 92 -6.88 -10.97 -6.10
CA GLY A 92 -6.19 -11.96 -6.93
C GLY A 92 -7.11 -13.04 -7.53
N ALA A 93 -8.27 -13.30 -6.92
CA ALA A 93 -9.23 -14.27 -7.42
C ALA A 93 -10.31 -13.66 -8.33
N THR A 94 -10.74 -12.42 -8.08
CA THR A 94 -11.89 -11.79 -8.76
C THR A 94 -11.51 -10.64 -9.69
N GLY A 95 -10.30 -10.10 -9.57
CA GLY A 95 -9.90 -8.84 -10.20
C GLY A 95 -10.56 -7.60 -9.60
N ALA A 96 -11.26 -7.73 -8.48
CA ALA A 96 -12.00 -6.64 -7.84
C ALA A 96 -11.77 -6.62 -6.31
N PRO A 97 -11.80 -5.44 -5.65
CA PRO A 97 -11.70 -5.37 -4.20
C PRO A 97 -12.97 -5.93 -3.53
N ILE A 98 -12.85 -6.38 -2.28
CA ILE A 98 -13.99 -6.79 -1.47
C ILE A 98 -14.94 -5.58 -1.34
N PRO A 99 -16.23 -5.70 -1.73
CA PRO A 99 -17.18 -4.61 -1.62
C PRO A 99 -17.38 -4.17 -0.16
N LEU A 100 -17.43 -2.85 0.08
CA LEU A 100 -17.64 -2.27 1.40
C LEU A 100 -19.13 -2.34 1.78
N THR A 101 -19.53 -3.47 2.37
CA THR A 101 -20.89 -3.71 2.87
C THR A 101 -20.84 -4.18 4.32
N GLU A 102 -21.94 -4.01 5.05
CA GLU A 102 -22.05 -4.50 6.44
C GLU A 102 -21.86 -6.02 6.51
N GLN A 103 -22.41 -6.77 5.55
CA GLN A 103 -22.26 -8.22 5.49
C GLN A 103 -20.78 -8.62 5.31
N ASN A 104 -20.05 -7.94 4.42
CA ASN A 104 -18.64 -8.22 4.20
C ASN A 104 -17.77 -7.78 5.38
N LEU A 105 -18.12 -6.68 6.07
CA LEU A 105 -17.47 -6.29 7.31
C LEU A 105 -17.59 -7.39 8.36
N LEU A 106 -18.80 -7.89 8.60
CA LEU A 106 -19.04 -8.97 9.56
C LEU A 106 -18.27 -10.24 9.20
N LEU A 107 -18.22 -10.61 7.92
CA LEU A 107 -17.45 -11.76 7.44
C LEU A 107 -15.95 -11.57 7.68
N VAL A 108 -15.40 -10.41 7.31
CA VAL A 108 -13.98 -10.09 7.53
C VAL A 108 -13.65 -10.12 9.02
N MET A 109 -14.50 -9.51 9.86
CA MET A 109 -14.33 -9.53 11.30
C MET A 109 -14.34 -10.97 11.86
N GLN A 110 -15.28 -11.80 11.41
CA GLN A 110 -15.35 -13.21 11.81
C GLN A 110 -14.09 -13.97 11.42
N LEU A 111 -13.59 -13.79 10.20
CA LEU A 111 -12.36 -14.44 9.71
C LEU A 111 -11.10 -14.01 10.46
N LEU A 112 -11.07 -12.75 10.92
CA LEU A 112 -9.94 -12.20 11.68
C LEU A 112 -10.05 -12.41 13.20
N GLY A 113 -11.17 -12.98 13.67
CA GLY A 113 -11.49 -13.06 15.09
C GLY A 113 -11.53 -11.68 15.74
N ALA A 114 -12.11 -10.68 15.05
CA ALA A 114 -12.26 -9.32 15.54
C ALA A 114 -13.49 -9.17 16.43
N GLU A 115 -13.37 -8.38 17.49
CA GLU A 115 -14.47 -8.02 18.38
C GLU A 115 -15.33 -6.91 17.78
N VAL A 116 -16.58 -6.79 18.22
CA VAL A 116 -17.50 -5.73 17.78
C VAL A 116 -16.93 -4.32 18.02
N SER A 117 -16.17 -4.14 19.10
CA SER A 117 -15.46 -2.89 19.43
C SER A 117 -14.40 -2.50 18.40
N GLU A 118 -13.89 -3.46 17.62
CA GLU A 118 -12.85 -3.28 16.60
C GLU A 118 -13.45 -2.99 15.21
N ALA A 119 -14.78 -3.06 15.05
CA ALA A 119 -15.47 -2.85 13.78
C ALA A 119 -15.11 -1.52 13.07
N PRO A 120 -15.05 -0.35 13.77
CA PRO A 120 -14.67 0.90 13.11
C PRO A 120 -13.27 0.86 12.50
N PHE A 121 -12.32 0.21 13.20
CA PHE A 121 -10.96 0.07 12.71
C PHE A 121 -10.90 -0.87 11.50
N VAL A 122 -11.58 -2.02 11.56
CA VAL A 122 -11.64 -2.96 10.42
C VAL A 122 -12.27 -2.29 9.19
N TRP A 123 -13.36 -1.54 9.39
CA TRP A 123 -14.03 -0.78 8.32
C TRP A 123 -13.10 0.26 7.69
N GLU A 124 -12.41 1.06 8.51
CA GLU A 124 -11.43 2.05 8.04
C GLU A 124 -10.36 1.38 7.16
N ARG A 125 -9.80 0.25 7.60
CA ARG A 125 -8.79 -0.50 6.84
C ARG A 125 -9.36 -1.04 5.53
N MET A 126 -10.55 -1.62 5.56
CA MET A 126 -11.21 -2.09 4.34
C MET A 126 -11.41 -0.94 3.33
N SER A 127 -11.85 0.22 3.81
CA SER A 127 -12.06 1.41 2.98
C SER A 127 -10.76 1.91 2.34
N TYR A 128 -9.71 2.06 3.15
CA TYR A 128 -8.39 2.49 2.67
C TYR A 128 -7.83 1.56 1.58
N ILE A 129 -7.91 0.25 1.81
CA ILE A 129 -7.40 -0.74 0.86
C ILE A 129 -8.24 -0.78 -0.42
N SER A 130 -9.56 -0.64 -0.31
CA SER A 130 -10.45 -0.58 -1.47
C SER A 130 -10.11 0.60 -2.38
N GLN A 131 -9.79 1.78 -1.82
CA GLN A 131 -9.36 2.95 -2.60
C GLN A 131 -8.02 2.71 -3.31
N THR A 132 -7.13 1.95 -2.68
CA THR A 132 -5.84 1.59 -3.30
C THR A 132 -6.06 0.69 -4.52
N TYR A 133 -6.91 -0.33 -4.41
CA TYR A 133 -7.21 -1.24 -5.52
C TYR A 133 -8.06 -0.62 -6.63
N SER A 134 -8.92 0.35 -6.33
CA SER A 134 -9.65 1.07 -7.39
C SER A 134 -8.70 1.86 -8.28
N VAL A 135 -7.67 2.48 -7.71
CA VAL A 135 -6.66 3.21 -8.50
C VAL A 135 -5.80 2.24 -9.32
N LEU A 136 -5.44 1.08 -8.77
CA LEU A 136 -4.63 0.09 -9.51
C LEU A 136 -5.35 -0.43 -10.76
N GLY A 137 -6.65 -0.70 -10.68
CA GLY A 137 -7.45 -1.10 -11.85
C GLY A 137 -7.44 -0.03 -12.96
N GLU A 138 -7.58 1.25 -12.58
CA GLU A 138 -7.53 2.36 -13.54
C GLU A 138 -6.15 2.53 -14.19
N VAL A 139 -5.07 2.30 -13.43
CA VAL A 139 -3.70 2.34 -13.94
C VAL A 139 -3.45 1.21 -14.94
N ASP A 140 -3.90 -0.01 -14.65
CA ASP A 140 -3.76 -1.15 -15.55
C ASP A 140 -4.50 -0.91 -16.88
N ASP A 141 -5.73 -0.39 -16.83
CA ASP A 141 -6.51 -0.02 -18.01
C ASP A 141 -5.82 1.07 -18.83
N TYR A 142 -5.25 2.09 -18.17
CA TYR A 142 -4.52 3.17 -18.82
C TYR A 142 -3.22 2.67 -19.48
N LEU A 143 -2.48 1.78 -18.82
CA LEU A 143 -1.28 1.15 -19.36
C LEU A 143 -1.60 0.30 -20.60
N GLU A 144 -2.69 -0.48 -20.55
CA GLU A 144 -3.15 -1.25 -21.71
C GLU A 144 -3.58 -0.35 -22.88
N GLN A 145 -4.21 0.81 -22.59
CA GLN A 145 -4.55 1.79 -23.61
C GLN A 145 -3.30 2.39 -24.27
N ILE A 146 -2.27 2.73 -23.49
CA ILE A 146 -0.97 3.22 -24.00
C ILE A 146 -0.31 2.15 -24.87
N LYS A 147 -0.22 0.90 -24.40
CA LYS A 147 0.36 -0.20 -25.17
C LYS A 147 -0.29 -0.33 -26.55
N ARG A 148 -1.63 -0.32 -26.59
CA ARG A 148 -2.39 -0.37 -27.85
C ARG A 148 -2.12 0.83 -28.76
N GLN A 149 -2.04 2.04 -28.20
CA GLN A 149 -1.77 3.25 -28.97
C GLN A 149 -0.38 3.24 -29.62
N PHE A 150 0.62 2.68 -28.94
CA PHE A 150 2.02 2.67 -29.39
C PHE A 150 2.46 1.35 -30.03
N GLY A 151 1.55 0.37 -30.17
CA GLY A 151 1.87 -0.95 -30.71
C GLY A 151 2.90 -1.71 -29.87
N ILE A 152 2.97 -1.42 -28.56
CA ILE A 152 3.84 -2.14 -27.63
C ILE A 152 3.09 -3.41 -27.22
N PRO A 153 3.65 -4.61 -27.47
CA PRO A 153 3.03 -5.88 -27.08
C PRO A 153 2.99 -6.07 -25.57
#